data_AF-A0A7Y6UFB7-F1
#
_entry.id   AF-A0A7Y6UFB7-F1
#
_cell.length_a   1.000
_cell.length_b   1.000
_cell.length_c   1.000
_cell.angle_alpha   90.00
_cell.angle_beta   90.00
_cell.angle_gamma   90.00
#
_symmetry.space_group_name_H-M   'P 1'
#
loop_
_entity.id
_entity.type
_entity.pdbx_description
1 polymer ?
#
loop_
_entity_poly.entity_id
_entity_poly.type
_entity_poly.pdbx_seq_one_letter_code
_entity_poly.pdbx_strand_id
1 'polypeptide(L)' 'ADRIYSGVPAGMFGKEQEIEVGHYSGESNVVYWLKKRGYEPTPDRVAAVLGAAKRGNRVLTDDEIVAVIKSQPSA' A
#
# COMPACT_ATOMS: atom_id res chain seq x y z
N ALA A 1 10.29 -17.90 -9.07
CA ALA A 1 8.96 -18.47 -8.77
C ALA A 1 8.63 -18.14 -7.32
N ASP A 2 7.35 -18.01 -7.02
CA ASP A 2 6.74 -17.91 -5.68
C ASP A 2 6.91 -16.61 -4.89
N ARG A 3 5.91 -15.74 -5.05
CA ARG A 3 5.34 -15.02 -3.89
C ARG A 3 3.89 -14.62 -4.15
N ILE A 4 3.04 -15.63 -4.36
CA ILE A 4 1.60 -15.51 -4.17
C ILE A 4 1.40 -15.33 -2.66
N TYR A 5 0.91 -14.16 -2.23
CA TYR A 5 0.19 -14.03 -0.97
C TYR A 5 -1.27 -13.75 -1.32
N SER A 6 -1.95 -14.78 -1.80
CA SER A 6 -3.40 -14.84 -1.72
C SER A 6 -3.77 -14.97 -0.25
N GLY A 7 -4.12 -13.85 0.37
CA GLY A 7 -4.42 -13.79 1.79
C GLY A 7 -5.52 -12.78 2.09
N VAL A 8 -6.61 -12.78 1.33
CA VAL A 8 -7.86 -12.19 1.82
C VAL A 8 -8.90 -13.30 1.93
N PRO A 9 -9.16 -13.82 3.15
CA PRO A 9 -10.47 -14.36 3.43
C PRO A 9 -11.46 -13.24 3.20
N ALA A 10 -12.33 -13.42 2.21
CA ALA A 10 -13.54 -12.64 2.06
C ALA A 10 -14.48 -12.92 3.24
N GLY A 11 -14.15 -12.43 4.43
CA GLY A 11 -15.12 -12.15 5.49
C GLY A 11 -15.61 -10.73 5.25
N MET A 12 -16.61 -10.50 4.39
CA MET A 12 -18.01 -10.54 4.82
C MET A 12 -18.14 -10.29 6.34
N PHE A 13 -18.61 -9.08 6.70
CA PHE A 13 -19.02 -8.63 8.03
C PHE A 13 -17.96 -8.07 8.98
N GLY A 14 -17.45 -6.89 8.61
CA GLY A 14 -16.93 -5.89 9.53
C GLY A 14 -16.46 -4.71 8.71
N LYS A 15 -17.25 -3.64 8.59
CA LYS A 15 -16.82 -2.41 7.90
C LYS A 15 -15.72 -1.72 8.73
N GLU A 16 -14.53 -2.30 8.79
CA GLU A 16 -13.33 -1.53 9.08
C GLU A 16 -13.11 -0.65 7.86
N GLN A 17 -13.28 0.66 8.02
CA GLN A 17 -12.93 1.62 6.98
C GLN A 17 -11.41 1.56 6.80
N GLU A 18 -10.98 0.79 5.82
CA GLU A 18 -9.59 0.69 5.46
C GLU A 18 -9.17 1.96 4.72
N ILE A 19 -8.00 2.51 5.08
CA ILE A 19 -7.44 3.65 4.38
C ILE A 19 -6.81 3.15 3.07
N GLU A 20 -7.48 3.46 1.97
CA GLU A 20 -7.01 3.21 0.62
C GLU A 20 -6.00 4.29 0.17
N VAL A 21 -5.08 3.91 -0.73
CA VAL A 21 -4.09 4.82 -1.32
C VAL A 21 -4.40 5.02 -2.80
N GLY A 22 -4.82 6.22 -3.18
CA GLY A 22 -5.11 6.61 -4.57
C GLY A 22 -4.59 8.00 -4.91
N HIS A 23 -4.98 8.51 -6.09
CA HIS A 23 -4.48 9.78 -6.64
C HIS A 23 -4.54 10.97 -5.65
N TYR A 24 -5.60 11.04 -4.85
CA TYR A 24 -5.84 12.11 -3.88
C TYR A 24 -5.28 11.83 -2.48
N SER A 25 -4.61 10.69 -2.27
CA SER A 25 -4.03 10.35 -0.97
C SER A 25 -2.81 11.22 -0.65
N GLY A 26 -2.67 11.58 0.62
CA GLY A 26 -1.47 12.23 1.15
C GLY A 26 -0.50 11.22 1.78
N GLU A 27 0.65 11.71 2.24
CA GLU A 27 1.65 10.89 2.93
C GLU A 27 1.07 10.17 4.16
N SER A 28 0.19 10.83 4.92
CA SER A 28 -0.47 10.25 6.09
C SER A 28 -1.28 8.99 5.77
N ASN A 29 -1.91 8.92 4.59
CA ASN A 29 -2.63 7.72 4.15
C ASN A 29 -1.67 6.56 3.89
N VAL A 30 -0.55 6.84 3.22
CA VAL A 30 0.49 5.85 2.91
C VAL A 30 1.15 5.34 4.19
N VAL A 31 1.53 6.25 5.10
CA VAL A 31 2.12 5.89 6.40
C VAL A 31 1.18 5.02 7.22
N TYR A 32 -0.12 5.33 7.24
CA TYR A 32 -1.11 4.51 7.92
C TYR A 32 -1.20 3.12 7.31
N TRP A 33 -1.33 3.02 5.97
CA TRP A 33 -1.44 1.74 5.26
C TRP A 33 -0.22 0.85 5.53
N LEU A 34 0.99 1.44 5.47
CA LEU A 34 2.25 0.74 5.75
C LEU A 34 2.29 0.20 7.18
N LYS A 35 2.03 1.05 8.18
CA LYS A 35 2.05 0.66 9.60
C LYS A 35 1.01 -0.43 9.92
N LYS A 36 -0.21 -0.30 9.39
CA LYS A 36 -1.30 -1.28 9.62
C LYS A 36 -0.93 -2.68 9.11
N ARG A 37 -0.07 -2.77 8.09
CA ARG A 37 0.41 -4.02 7.47
C ARG A 37 1.83 -4.42 7.87
N GLY A 38 2.41 -3.76 8.87
CA GLY A 38 3.73 -4.09 9.41
C GLY A 38 4.92 -3.65 8.55
N TYR A 39 4.70 -2.76 7.58
CA TYR A 39 5.79 -2.14 6.82
C TYR A 39 6.29 -0.89 7.52
N GLU A 40 7.61 -0.76 7.62
CA GLU A 40 8.23 0.46 8.13
C GLU A 40 8.03 1.61 7.12
N PRO A 41 7.43 2.75 7.55
CA PRO A 41 7.12 3.89 6.69
C PRO A 41 8.33 4.80 6.52
N THR A 42 9.38 4.28 5.90
CA THR A 42 10.57 5.06 5.51
C THR A 42 10.19 6.13 4.48
N PRO A 43 10.85 7.30 4.46
CA PRO A 43 10.61 8.34 3.46
C PRO A 43 10.62 7.83 2.01
N ASP A 44 11.55 6.93 1.66
CA ASP A 44 11.68 6.38 0.31
C ASP A 44 10.45 5.54 -0.10
N ARG A 45 10.00 4.65 0.78
CA ARG A 45 8.77 3.85 0.55
C ARG A 45 7.53 4.73 0.43
N VAL A 46 7.40 5.74 1.29
CA VAL A 46 6.26 6.67 1.26
C VAL A 46 6.25 7.44 -0.05
N ALA A 47 7.39 8.00 -0.46
CA ALA A 47 7.53 8.72 -1.71
C ALA A 47 7.28 7.84 -2.93
N ALA A 48 7.78 6.60 -2.93
CA ALA A 48 7.59 5.65 -4.02
C ALA A 48 6.10 5.28 -4.21
N VAL A 49 5.40 4.96 -3.12
CA VAL A 49 3.96 4.63 -3.15
C VAL A 49 3.13 5.84 -3.54
N LEU A 50 3.41 7.01 -2.98
CA LEU A 50 2.73 8.25 -3.34
C LEU A 50 2.95 8.61 -4.82
N GLY A 51 4.16 8.42 -5.32
CA GLY A 51 4.48 8.59 -6.74
C GLY A 51 3.70 7.64 -7.63
N ALA A 52 3.56 6.37 -7.23
CA ALA A 52 2.73 5.40 -7.96
C ALA A 52 1.25 5.79 -7.95
N ALA A 53 0.73 6.22 -6.80
CA ALA A 53 -0.66 6.64 -6.65
C ALA A 53 -0.99 7.88 -7.49
N LYS A 54 -0.10 8.88 -7.53
CA LYS A 54 -0.26 10.10 -8.33
C LYS A 54 -0.22 9.88 -9.84
N ARG A 55 0.51 8.85 -10.31
CA ARG A 55 0.55 8.49 -11.74
C ARG A 55 -0.76 7.83 -12.20
N GLY A 56 -1.47 7.17 -11.30
CA GLY A 56 -2.79 6.60 -11.57
C GLY A 56 -3.90 7.61 -11.36
N ASN A 57 -5.08 7.29 -11.88
CA ASN A 57 -6.35 7.95 -11.53
C ASN A 57 -7.28 6.99 -10.76
N ARG A 58 -6.69 6.01 -10.06
CA ARG A 58 -7.41 4.99 -9.29
C ARG A 58 -6.66 4.70 -7.99
N VAL A 59 -7.36 4.02 -7.08
CA VAL A 59 -6.77 3.42 -5.90
C VAL A 59 -5.80 2.31 -6.33
N LEU A 60 -4.65 2.25 -5.67
CA LEU A 60 -3.69 1.15 -5.79
C LEU A 60 -4.22 -0.04 -4.99
N THR A 61 -4.12 -1.23 -5.58
CA THR A 61 -4.38 -2.46 -4.82
C THR A 61 -3.25 -2.71 -3.82
N ASP A 62 -3.53 -3.51 -2.80
CA ASP A 62 -2.51 -3.91 -1.85
C ASP A 62 -1.28 -4.54 -2.54
N ASP A 63 -1.50 -5.38 -3.55
CA ASP A 63 -0.42 -6.01 -4.32
C ASP A 63 0.44 -4.98 -5.06
N GLU A 64 -0.16 -3.93 -5.61
CA GLU A 64 0.56 -2.84 -6.27
C GLU A 64 1.42 -2.06 -5.28
N ILE A 65 0.89 -1.76 -4.10
CA ILE A 65 1.63 -1.06 -3.04
C ILE A 65 2.79 -1.94 -2.57
N VAL A 66 2.55 -3.24 -2.31
CA VAL A 66 3.59 -4.20 -1.93
C VAL A 66 4.66 -4.34 -3.01
N ALA A 67 4.27 -4.38 -4.29
CA ALA A 67 5.21 -4.45 -5.41
C ALA A 67 6.12 -3.22 -5.43
N VAL A 68 5.55 -2.01 -5.27
CA VAL A 68 6.32 -0.76 -5.19
C VAL A 68 7.32 -0.78 -4.03
N ILE A 69 6.90 -1.24 -2.85
CA ILE A 69 7.76 -1.35 -1.66
C ILE A 69 8.90 -2.36 -1.88
N LYS A 70 8.60 -3.53 -2.45
CA LYS A 70 9.60 -4.58 -2.71
C LYS A 70 10.61 -4.19 -3.79
N SER A 71 10.23 -3.28 -4.69
CA SER A 71 11.14 -2.70 -5.67
C SER A 71 12.07 -1.63 -5.09
N GLN A 72 11.81 -1.14 -3.87
CA GLN A 72 12.75 -0.26 -3.17
C GLN A 72 13.82 -1.10 -2.46
N PRO A 73 15.12 -0.76 -2.59
CA PRO A 73 16.14 -1.37 -1.77
C PRO A 73 15.84 -1.07 -0.29
N SER A 74 15.90 -2.09 0.57
CA SER A 74 15.91 -1.86 2.01
C SER A 74 17.25 -1.21 2.33
N ALA A 75 17.23 0.07 2.67
CA ALA A 75 18.37 0.73 3.30
C ALA A 75 18.68 0.08 4.65
#